data_AF-A0A1D1W1Z1-F1
#
_entry.id   AF-A0A1D1W1Z1-F1
#
_cell.length_a   1.000
_cell.length_b   1.000
_cell.length_c   1.000
_cell.angle_alpha   90.00
_cell.angle_beta   90.00
_cell.angle_gamma   90.00
#
_symmetry.space_group_name_H-M   'P 1'
#
loop_
_entity.id
_entity.type
_entity.pdbx_description
1 polymer ?
#
loop_
_entity_poly.entity_id
_entity_poly.type
_entity_poly.pdbx_seq_one_letter_code
_entity_poly.pdbx_strand_id
1 'polypeptide(L)'
;MDHGFKAGDLADMYDLSESSIRRIYKERHKTATALKTGEVSVRKGKKAVIKLEYPEVDEGVLKFLKWVREESSKDLVALENWFTVDLPEVLMNVDPRNLLNADEASLFWRNFGVKSLIIGRWQKTGVRIAKDRITIFLLCSAAGEKFVICVIGTEERPRAFEKNAVHDVTVDKYGFSYYHNSTAWMTTAIFNSWLDWLNAEMVKQDRHVLLVVDNFIAHEASSRSNVTLHFFPPN
;
A
#
# COMPACT_ATOMS: atom_id res chain seq x y z
N MET A 1 -33.88 15.65 -39.61
CA MET A 1 -33.48 15.03 -40.88
C MET A 1 -33.85 16.04 -41.96
N ASP A 2 -33.00 17.04 -42.12
CA ASP A 2 -32.97 17.92 -43.28
C ASP A 2 -31.67 17.56 -43.99
N HIS A 3 -31.71 17.40 -45.32
CA HIS A 3 -30.66 16.88 -46.21
C HIS A 3 -30.62 15.36 -46.47
N GLY A 4 -31.69 14.61 -46.15
CA GLY A 4 -31.91 13.26 -46.71
C GLY A 4 -31.09 12.11 -46.11
N PHE A 5 -30.22 12.36 -45.13
CA PHE A 5 -29.50 11.29 -44.41
C PHE A 5 -30.34 10.69 -43.27
N LYS A 6 -30.32 9.36 -43.14
CA LYS A 6 -30.94 8.69 -41.99
C LYS A 6 -30.03 8.79 -40.77
N ALA A 7 -30.63 8.79 -39.59
CA ALA A 7 -29.88 8.92 -38.34
C ALA A 7 -28.93 7.73 -38.08
N GLY A 8 -29.25 6.53 -38.58
CA GLY A 8 -28.37 5.36 -38.54
C GLY A 8 -27.11 5.54 -39.39
N ASP A 9 -27.26 6.02 -40.63
CA ASP A 9 -26.11 6.25 -41.52
C ASP A 9 -25.12 7.27 -40.94
N LEU A 10 -25.64 8.28 -40.22
CA LEU A 10 -24.82 9.26 -39.50
C LEU A 10 -24.22 8.71 -38.21
N ALA A 11 -24.93 7.80 -37.52
CA ALA A 11 -24.43 7.13 -36.33
C ALA A 11 -23.18 6.31 -36.67
N ASP A 12 -23.24 5.51 -37.74
CA ASP A 12 -22.12 4.69 -38.19
C ASP A 12 -20.95 5.55 -38.72
N MET A 13 -21.23 6.63 -39.44
CA MET A 13 -20.21 7.52 -39.98
C MET A 13 -19.38 8.24 -38.90
N TYR A 14 -20.01 8.59 -37.78
CA TYR A 14 -19.39 9.35 -36.69
C TYR A 14 -19.09 8.50 -35.45
N ASP A 15 -19.27 7.17 -35.52
CA ASP A 15 -19.12 6.23 -34.39
C ASP A 15 -19.90 6.66 -33.13
N LEU A 16 -21.15 7.08 -33.34
CA LEU A 16 -22.04 7.57 -32.29
C LEU A 16 -23.35 6.79 -32.29
N SER A 17 -24.00 6.69 -31.14
CA SER A 17 -25.32 6.06 -31.10
C SER A 17 -26.38 6.90 -31.83
N GLU A 18 -27.36 6.23 -32.45
CA GLU A 18 -28.46 6.89 -33.16
C GLU A 18 -29.25 7.84 -32.23
N SER A 19 -29.36 7.49 -30.95
CA SER A 19 -29.97 8.34 -29.92
C SER A 19 -29.18 9.63 -29.68
N SER A 20 -27.84 9.56 -29.73
CA SER A 20 -26.96 10.74 -29.63
C SER A 20 -27.08 11.64 -30.85
N ILE A 21 -27.10 11.07 -32.06
CA ILE A 21 -27.32 11.82 -33.30
C ILE A 21 -28.67 12.55 -33.28
N ARG A 22 -29.73 11.86 -32.87
CA ARG A 22 -31.07 12.46 -32.74
C ARG A 22 -31.11 13.58 -31.69
N ARG A 23 -30.41 13.43 -30.57
CA ARG A 23 -30.31 14.47 -29.53
C ARG A 23 -29.54 15.69 -30.02
N ILE A 24 -28.40 15.50 -30.68
CA ILE A 24 -27.61 16.58 -31.28
C ILE A 24 -28.45 17.34 -32.30
N TYR A 25 -29.23 16.63 -33.13
CA TYR A 25 -30.12 17.27 -34.09
C TYR A 25 -31.23 18.09 -33.44
N LYS A 26 -31.81 17.59 -32.34
CA LYS A 26 -32.86 18.27 -31.56
C LYS A 26 -32.34 19.54 -30.89
N GLU A 27 -31.08 19.54 -30.46
CA GLU A 27 -30.46 20.66 -29.74
C GLU A 27 -29.55 21.53 -30.62
N ARG A 28 -29.48 21.26 -31.94
CA ARG A 28 -28.54 21.89 -32.89
C ARG A 28 -28.51 23.41 -32.85
N HIS A 29 -29.65 24.05 -32.62
CA HIS A 29 -29.75 25.51 -32.53
C HIS A 29 -29.08 26.05 -31.26
N LYS A 30 -29.18 25.33 -30.13
CA LYS A 30 -28.51 25.71 -28.88
C LYS A 30 -27.01 25.51 -29.00
N THR A 31 -26.58 24.39 -29.61
CA THR A 31 -25.16 24.12 -29.89
C THR A 31 -24.55 25.15 -30.83
N ALA A 32 -25.26 25.53 -31.91
CA ALA A 32 -24.80 26.55 -32.85
C ALA A 32 -24.70 27.95 -32.23
N THR A 33 -25.62 28.31 -31.32
CA THR A 33 -25.54 29.58 -30.58
C THR A 33 -24.36 29.58 -29.60
N ALA A 34 -24.14 28.50 -28.86
CA ALA A 34 -23.02 28.36 -27.91
C ALA A 34 -21.64 28.41 -28.61
N LEU A 35 -21.52 27.86 -29.81
CA LEU A 35 -20.30 27.96 -30.65
C LEU A 35 -20.03 29.39 -31.15
N LYS A 36 -21.09 30.18 -31.39
CA LYS A 36 -20.95 31.57 -31.88
C LYS A 36 -20.67 32.58 -30.77
N THR A 37 -21.24 32.38 -29.59
CA THR A 37 -21.07 33.31 -28.46
C THR A 37 -19.92 32.92 -27.52
N GLY A 38 -19.36 31.71 -27.67
CA GLY A 38 -18.33 31.18 -26.78
C GLY A 38 -18.83 30.82 -25.37
N GLU A 39 -20.10 31.10 -25.07
CA GLU A 39 -20.71 30.81 -23.78
C GLU A 39 -21.26 29.38 -23.77
N VAL A 40 -20.43 28.45 -23.34
CA VAL A 40 -20.91 27.13 -22.90
C VAL A 40 -21.46 27.30 -21.49
N SER A 41 -22.79 27.32 -21.35
CA SER A 41 -23.42 27.16 -20.04
C SER A 41 -23.23 25.71 -19.57
N VAL A 42 -22.02 25.39 -19.10
CA VAL A 42 -21.78 24.21 -18.30
C VAL A 42 -22.66 24.38 -17.07
N ARG A 43 -23.69 23.53 -16.92
CA ARG A 43 -24.34 23.38 -15.62
C ARG A 43 -23.22 23.02 -14.65
N LYS A 44 -22.77 23.99 -13.84
CA LYS A 44 -21.95 23.71 -12.66
C LYS A 44 -22.83 22.86 -11.75
N GLY A 45 -22.76 21.54 -11.95
CA GLY A 45 -23.11 20.62 -10.88
C GLY A 45 -22.27 21.06 -9.70
N LYS A 46 -22.91 21.47 -8.61
CA LYS A 46 -22.21 21.61 -7.33
C LYS A 46 -21.48 20.28 -7.16
N LYS A 47 -20.14 20.29 -7.17
CA LYS A 47 -19.39 19.12 -6.71
C LYS A 47 -19.74 19.00 -5.24
N ALA A 48 -20.74 18.17 -4.94
CA ALA A 48 -20.84 17.60 -3.62
C ALA A 48 -19.50 16.90 -3.40
N VAL A 49 -18.71 17.38 -2.44
CA VAL A 49 -17.68 16.55 -1.86
C VAL A 49 -18.46 15.40 -1.23
N ILE A 50 -18.55 14.27 -1.94
CA ILE A 50 -19.07 13.06 -1.35
C ILE A 50 -17.98 12.65 -0.38
N LYS A 51 -18.17 13.01 0.90
CA LYS A 51 -17.52 12.34 2.00
C LYS A 51 -18.05 10.91 1.91
N LEU A 52 -17.31 10.05 1.23
CA LEU A 52 -17.55 8.62 1.27
C LEU A 52 -17.10 8.17 2.66
N GLU A 53 -17.96 8.41 3.64
CA GLU A 53 -18.00 7.56 4.80
C GLU A 53 -18.40 6.20 4.23
N TYR A 54 -17.56 5.19 4.44
CA TYR A 54 -17.82 3.82 4.05
C TYR A 54 -18.09 3.05 5.34
N PRO A 55 -19.29 3.18 5.95
CA PRO A 55 -19.54 2.57 7.24
C PRO A 55 -19.39 1.06 7.18
N GLU A 56 -19.61 0.45 6.00
CA GLU A 56 -19.42 -0.98 5.77
C GLU A 56 -17.93 -1.38 5.73
N VAL A 57 -17.05 -0.49 5.22
CA VAL A 57 -15.59 -0.70 5.27
C VAL A 57 -15.11 -0.49 6.70
N ASP A 58 -15.59 0.55 7.39
CA ASP A 58 -15.25 0.82 8.79
C ASP A 58 -15.79 -0.30 9.71
N GLU A 59 -17.00 -0.81 9.47
CA GLU A 59 -17.59 -1.95 10.18
C GLU A 59 -16.86 -3.25 9.82
N GLY A 60 -16.43 -3.42 8.56
CA GLY A 60 -15.62 -4.54 8.11
C GLY A 60 -14.24 -4.56 8.77
N VAL A 61 -13.58 -3.39 8.84
CA VAL A 61 -12.32 -3.18 9.57
C VAL A 61 -12.55 -3.42 11.06
N LEU A 62 -13.63 -2.91 11.65
CA LEU A 62 -13.96 -3.12 13.06
C LEU A 62 -14.24 -4.60 13.37
N LYS A 63 -14.96 -5.32 12.49
CA LYS A 63 -15.19 -6.77 12.61
C LYS A 63 -13.89 -7.56 12.48
N PHE A 64 -13.04 -7.19 11.53
CA PHE A 64 -11.71 -7.79 11.38
C PHE A 64 -10.86 -7.55 12.63
N LEU A 65 -10.79 -6.33 13.14
CA LEU A 65 -10.06 -5.99 14.37
C LEU A 65 -10.62 -6.73 15.60
N LYS A 66 -11.94 -6.91 15.70
CA LYS A 66 -12.57 -7.72 16.75
C LYS A 66 -12.25 -9.20 16.63
N TRP A 67 -12.25 -9.75 15.42
CA TRP A 67 -11.87 -11.13 15.17
C TRP A 67 -10.39 -11.39 15.47
N VAL A 68 -9.49 -10.47 15.07
CA VAL A 68 -8.08 -10.48 15.47
C VAL A 68 -7.94 -10.43 17.00
N ARG A 69 -8.70 -9.57 17.69
CA ARG A 69 -8.77 -9.49 19.16
C ARG A 69 -9.18 -10.81 19.82
N GLU A 70 -10.05 -11.59 19.19
CA GLU A 70 -10.53 -12.88 19.72
C GLU A 70 -9.54 -14.03 19.47
N GLU A 71 -8.74 -13.97 18.40
CA GLU A 71 -7.83 -15.07 18.03
C GLU A 71 -6.36 -14.85 18.43
N SER A 72 -5.90 -13.62 18.66
CA SER A 72 -4.46 -13.32 18.73
C SER A 72 -3.93 -12.76 20.06
N SER A 73 -4.76 -12.42 21.05
CA SER A 73 -4.31 -11.67 22.23
C SER A 73 -4.44 -12.43 23.56
N LYS A 74 -3.33 -12.61 24.29
CA LYS A 74 -3.32 -13.10 25.68
C LYS A 74 -3.64 -12.02 26.72
N ASP A 75 -3.51 -10.74 26.37
CA ASP A 75 -3.72 -9.60 27.27
C ASP A 75 -4.73 -8.58 26.70
N LEU A 76 -6.01 -8.86 26.94
CA LEU A 76 -7.12 -8.00 26.51
C LEU A 76 -7.08 -6.59 27.12
N VAL A 77 -6.40 -6.42 28.27
CA VAL A 77 -6.30 -5.14 28.98
C VAL A 77 -5.29 -4.24 28.28
N ALA A 78 -4.11 -4.76 27.92
CA ALA A 78 -3.13 -4.02 27.14
C ALA A 78 -3.71 -3.56 25.79
N LEU A 79 -4.47 -4.43 25.13
CA LEU A 79 -5.14 -4.09 23.88
C LEU A 79 -6.23 -3.03 24.04
N GLU A 80 -7.03 -3.11 25.10
CA GLU A 80 -8.07 -2.10 25.38
C GLU A 80 -7.47 -0.74 25.71
N ASN A 81 -6.39 -0.72 26.52
CA ASN A 81 -5.64 0.50 26.80
C ASN A 81 -5.06 1.10 25.51
N TRP A 82 -4.52 0.27 24.62
CA TRP A 82 -4.02 0.73 23.33
C TRP A 82 -5.10 1.47 22.52
N PHE A 83 -6.29 0.89 22.38
CA PHE A 83 -7.36 1.51 21.58
C PHE A 83 -8.01 2.72 22.26
N THR A 84 -8.03 2.78 23.58
CA THR A 84 -8.74 3.82 24.34
C THR A 84 -7.85 4.99 24.76
N VAL A 85 -6.54 4.76 24.90
CA VAL A 85 -5.58 5.74 25.41
C VAL A 85 -4.46 5.99 24.39
N ASP A 86 -3.61 4.98 24.15
CA ASP A 86 -2.34 5.17 23.42
C ASP A 86 -2.57 5.58 21.96
N LEU A 87 -3.44 4.86 21.23
CA LEU A 87 -3.70 5.11 19.82
C LEU A 87 -4.36 6.49 19.60
N PRO A 88 -5.42 6.89 20.32
CA PRO A 88 -5.95 8.25 20.23
C PRO A 88 -4.90 9.32 20.52
N GLU A 89 -4.06 9.14 21.54
CA GLU A 89 -3.00 10.10 21.88
C GLU A 89 -2.00 10.28 20.73
N VAL A 90 -1.54 9.17 20.15
CA VAL A 90 -0.65 9.19 18.98
C VAL A 90 -1.31 9.88 17.79
N LEU A 91 -2.56 9.54 17.47
CA LEU A 91 -3.27 10.09 16.31
C LEU A 91 -3.63 11.57 16.45
N MET A 92 -3.82 12.07 17.68
CA MET A 92 -4.16 13.48 17.92
C MET A 92 -2.93 14.39 17.98
N ASN A 93 -1.78 13.87 18.45
CA ASN A 93 -0.60 14.68 18.72
C ASN A 93 0.45 14.63 17.60
N VAL A 94 0.37 13.66 16.68
CA VAL A 94 1.35 13.49 15.59
C VAL A 94 0.72 13.79 14.24
N ASP A 95 1.38 14.66 13.46
CA ASP A 95 0.97 14.90 12.06
C ASP A 95 0.99 13.57 11.28
N PRO A 96 -0.06 13.22 10.50
CA PRO A 96 -0.12 11.97 9.75
C PRO A 96 1.06 11.72 8.81
N ARG A 97 1.76 12.77 8.36
CA ARG A 97 3.01 12.62 7.61
C ARG A 97 4.11 12.06 8.49
N ASN A 98 4.20 12.48 9.74
CA ASN A 98 5.24 12.07 10.67
C ASN A 98 4.91 10.80 11.46
N LEU A 99 3.68 10.30 11.35
CA LEU A 99 3.30 8.98 11.85
C LEU A 99 3.64 7.92 10.81
N LEU A 100 4.65 7.12 11.10
CA LEU A 100 5.12 6.04 10.23
C LEU A 100 4.75 4.68 10.83
N ASN A 101 4.41 3.73 9.97
CA ASN A 101 4.27 2.33 10.32
C ASN A 101 5.24 1.51 9.48
N ALA A 102 5.94 0.55 10.10
CA ALA A 102 6.76 -0.42 9.39
C ALA A 102 6.40 -1.85 9.75
N ASP A 103 6.43 -2.72 8.75
CA ASP A 103 6.07 -4.13 8.90
C ASP A 103 6.78 -5.01 7.86
N GLU A 104 6.97 -6.28 8.20
CA GLU A 104 7.60 -7.30 7.38
C GLU A 104 6.59 -8.10 6.56
N ALA A 105 6.93 -8.33 5.29
CA ALA A 105 6.29 -9.34 4.47
C ALA A 105 7.32 -10.33 3.92
N SER A 106 7.00 -11.61 3.98
CA SER A 106 7.80 -12.66 3.36
C SER A 106 7.31 -12.98 1.95
N LEU A 107 8.19 -12.82 0.95
CA LEU A 107 7.96 -13.25 -0.42
C LEU A 107 8.53 -14.65 -0.65
N PHE A 108 7.66 -15.62 -0.90
CA PHE A 108 8.03 -17.01 -1.16
C PHE A 108 8.06 -17.35 -2.66
N TRP A 109 9.20 -17.17 -3.34
CA TRP A 109 9.27 -17.31 -4.80
C TRP A 109 9.31 -18.77 -5.32
N ARG A 110 9.67 -19.74 -4.50
CA ARG A 110 9.65 -21.18 -4.88
C ARG A 110 8.44 -21.93 -4.33
N ASN A 111 7.59 -21.26 -3.57
CA ASN A 111 6.45 -21.91 -2.94
C ASN A 111 5.37 -22.17 -3.99
N PHE A 112 5.17 -23.44 -4.33
CA PHE A 112 4.02 -23.87 -5.10
C PHE A 112 2.84 -24.04 -4.14
N GLY A 113 1.73 -23.35 -4.41
CA GLY A 113 0.53 -23.43 -3.58
C GLY A 113 0.07 -24.86 -3.31
N VAL A 114 -0.53 -25.08 -2.14
CA VAL A 114 -0.93 -26.41 -1.65
C VAL A 114 -2.03 -27.06 -2.50
N LYS A 115 -2.74 -26.28 -3.33
CA LYS A 115 -3.86 -26.74 -4.16
C LYS A 115 -3.47 -26.77 -5.64
N SER A 116 -3.25 -27.97 -6.16
CA SER A 116 -3.23 -28.21 -7.61
C SER A 116 -4.66 -28.47 -8.10
N LEU A 117 -5.08 -27.91 -9.24
CA LEU A 117 -6.35 -28.23 -9.93
C LEU A 117 -6.32 -29.61 -10.61
N ILE A 118 -5.73 -30.61 -9.96
CA ILE A 118 -5.67 -31.97 -10.49
C ILE A 118 -6.98 -32.68 -10.11
N ILE A 119 -7.90 -32.75 -11.07
CA ILE A 119 -9.07 -33.62 -11.01
C ILE A 119 -8.61 -35.01 -11.47
N GLY A 120 -8.51 -35.96 -10.53
CA GLY A 120 -8.10 -37.34 -10.82
C GLY A 120 -6.88 -37.78 -9.99
N ARG A 121 -7.09 -38.85 -9.22
CA ARG A 121 -6.21 -39.57 -8.26
C ARG A 121 -4.68 -39.47 -8.40
N TRP A 122 -4.09 -38.28 -8.28
CA TRP A 122 -2.66 -38.10 -8.01
C TRP A 122 -2.42 -36.83 -7.19
N GLN A 123 -2.88 -36.80 -5.94
CA GLN A 123 -2.20 -35.97 -4.95
C GLN A 123 -0.85 -36.62 -4.70
N LYS A 124 0.25 -35.97 -5.10
CA LYS A 124 1.59 -36.40 -4.67
C LYS A 124 1.69 -36.18 -3.16
N THR A 125 1.43 -37.21 -2.38
CA THR A 125 1.69 -37.21 -0.93
C THR A 125 3.19 -37.02 -0.72
N GLY A 126 3.58 -36.02 0.08
CA GLY A 126 5.00 -35.77 0.44
C GLY A 126 5.73 -34.66 -0.33
N VAL A 127 5.04 -33.76 -1.03
CA VAL A 127 5.71 -32.58 -1.63
C VAL A 127 6.15 -31.64 -0.50
N ARG A 128 7.47 -31.53 -0.29
CA ARG A 128 8.06 -30.52 0.61
C ARG A 128 7.87 -29.14 -0.02
N ILE A 129 7.03 -28.31 0.59
CA ILE A 129 6.87 -26.92 0.20
C ILE A 129 8.23 -26.22 0.36
N ALA A 130 8.73 -25.64 -0.73
CA ALA A 130 9.94 -24.84 -0.70
C ALA A 130 9.68 -23.60 0.15
N LYS A 131 10.50 -23.41 1.19
CA LYS A 131 10.40 -22.29 2.13
C LYS A 131 11.39 -21.17 1.81
N ASP A 132 12.04 -21.24 0.65
CA ASP A 132 12.89 -20.17 0.15
C ASP A 132 12.09 -18.86 0.10
N ARG A 133 12.57 -17.87 0.83
CA ARG A 133 11.91 -16.57 1.01
C ARG A 133 12.91 -15.43 1.04
N ILE A 134 12.39 -14.24 0.71
CA ILE A 134 13.04 -12.95 0.83
C ILE A 134 12.07 -12.20 1.72
N THR A 135 12.59 -11.56 2.75
CA THR A 135 11.78 -10.69 3.58
C THR A 135 11.92 -9.29 3.04
N ILE A 136 10.79 -8.63 2.82
CA ILE A 136 10.71 -7.22 2.50
C ILE A 136 10.18 -6.50 3.74
N PHE A 137 10.86 -5.44 4.13
CA PHE A 137 10.45 -4.57 5.23
C PHE A 137 10.00 -3.25 4.63
N LEU A 138 8.73 -2.94 4.86
CA LEU A 138 8.01 -1.85 4.22
C LEU A 138 7.73 -0.76 5.25
N LEU A 139 7.86 0.49 4.84
CA LEU A 139 7.61 1.67 5.68
C LEU A 139 6.69 2.63 4.94
N CYS A 140 5.64 3.08 5.61
CA CYS A 140 4.64 4.00 5.06
C CYS A 140 4.20 5.01 6.12
N SER A 141 3.96 6.26 5.73
CA SER A 141 3.29 7.24 6.61
C SER A 141 1.77 7.07 6.60
N ALA A 142 1.11 7.56 7.63
CA ALA A 142 -0.35 7.63 7.67
C ALA A 142 -0.92 8.59 6.59
N ALA A 143 -0.11 9.53 6.09
CA ALA A 143 -0.46 10.37 4.93
C ALA A 143 -0.29 9.67 3.57
N GLY A 144 0.30 8.46 3.52
CA GLY A 144 0.48 7.66 2.31
C GLY A 144 1.83 7.83 1.60
N GLU A 145 2.78 8.57 2.18
CA GLU A 145 4.18 8.56 1.73
C GLU A 145 4.78 7.17 1.90
N LYS A 146 5.39 6.63 0.84
CA LYS A 146 6.03 5.31 0.82
C LYS A 146 7.54 5.49 0.78
N PHE A 147 8.24 4.78 1.63
CA PHE A 147 9.70 4.83 1.72
C PHE A 147 10.34 3.71 0.89
N VAL A 148 11.66 3.81 0.73
CA VAL A 148 12.45 2.79 0.03
C VAL A 148 12.38 1.46 0.78
N ILE A 149 12.37 0.37 0.02
CA ILE A 149 12.18 -0.97 0.56
C ILE A 149 13.49 -1.46 1.16
N CYS A 150 13.40 -2.11 2.32
CA CYS A 150 14.51 -2.88 2.89
C CYS A 150 14.31 -4.36 2.56
N VAL A 151 15.32 -4.98 1.94
CA VAL A 151 15.27 -6.37 1.48
C VAL A 151 16.24 -7.21 2.30
N ILE A 152 15.78 -8.35 2.80
CA ILE A 152 16.60 -9.32 3.53
C ILE A 152 16.56 -10.65 2.79
N GLY A 153 17.73 -11.10 2.32
CA GLY A 153 17.90 -12.42 1.71
C GLY A 153 18.71 -13.39 2.57
N THR A 154 18.88 -14.61 2.06
CA THR A 154 19.67 -15.65 2.73
C THR A 154 21.17 -15.51 2.50
N GLU A 155 21.55 -15.11 1.29
CA GLU A 155 22.93 -15.02 0.85
C GLU A 155 23.40 -13.57 0.94
N GLU A 156 24.62 -13.32 1.44
CA GLU A 156 25.23 -11.99 1.40
C GLU A 156 25.30 -11.43 -0.02
N ARG A 157 25.63 -12.31 -0.98
CA ARG A 157 25.79 -11.97 -2.38
C ARG A 157 25.01 -12.96 -3.26
N PRO A 158 23.73 -12.71 -3.54
CA PRO A 158 22.94 -13.56 -4.42
C PRO A 158 23.59 -13.70 -5.80
N ARG A 159 23.52 -14.89 -6.40
CA ARG A 159 24.03 -15.14 -7.76
C ARG A 159 23.44 -14.18 -8.80
N ALA A 160 22.21 -13.70 -8.58
CA ALA A 160 21.58 -12.69 -9.43
C ALA A 160 22.34 -11.36 -9.40
N PHE A 161 22.93 -10.98 -8.26
CA PHE A 161 23.74 -9.76 -8.17
C PHE A 161 25.05 -9.92 -8.94
N GLU A 162 25.74 -11.05 -8.76
CA GLU A 162 26.99 -11.34 -9.47
C GLU A 162 26.80 -11.33 -10.99
N LYS A 163 25.76 -12.02 -11.49
CA LYS A 163 25.48 -12.10 -12.93
C LYS A 163 25.14 -10.75 -13.56
N ASN A 164 24.56 -9.85 -12.78
CA ASN A 164 24.14 -8.53 -13.26
C ASN A 164 25.11 -7.40 -12.84
N ALA A 165 26.32 -7.75 -12.39
CA ALA A 165 27.33 -6.79 -11.91
C ALA A 165 26.78 -5.80 -10.85
N VAL A 166 25.88 -6.29 -9.99
CA VAL A 166 25.33 -5.52 -8.86
C VAL A 166 26.31 -5.60 -7.70
N HIS A 167 26.84 -4.45 -7.32
CA HIS A 167 27.85 -4.30 -6.27
C HIS A 167 27.47 -3.13 -5.38
N ASP A 168 27.70 -3.28 -4.08
CA ASP A 168 27.47 -2.28 -3.04
C ASP A 168 26.03 -1.73 -3.11
N VAL A 169 25.07 -2.58 -2.75
CA VAL A 169 23.64 -2.24 -2.88
C VAL A 169 23.28 -1.16 -1.88
N THR A 170 23.22 0.07 -2.36
CA THR A 170 22.75 1.24 -1.61
C THR A 170 21.42 1.73 -2.16
N VAL A 171 20.69 2.45 -1.30
CA VAL A 171 19.43 3.10 -1.67
C VAL A 171 19.62 4.07 -2.83
N ASP A 172 20.69 4.88 -2.81
CA ASP A 172 20.93 5.88 -3.87
C ASP A 172 21.19 5.24 -5.25
N LYS A 173 21.82 4.07 -5.28
CA LYS A 173 22.23 3.41 -6.52
C LYS A 173 21.14 2.49 -7.09
N TYR A 174 20.40 1.79 -6.23
CA TYR A 174 19.45 0.76 -6.65
C TYR A 174 18.01 0.99 -6.18
N GLY A 175 17.75 1.99 -5.34
CA GLY A 175 16.41 2.30 -4.84
C GLY A 175 15.92 1.42 -3.69
N PHE A 176 16.80 0.57 -3.13
CA PHE A 176 16.51 -0.28 -1.98
C PHE A 176 17.79 -0.59 -1.19
N SER A 177 17.64 -0.97 0.07
CA SER A 177 18.75 -1.50 0.88
C SER A 177 18.70 -3.03 0.90
N TYR A 178 19.86 -3.68 0.90
CA TYR A 178 19.96 -5.14 0.99
C TYR A 178 20.74 -5.58 2.23
N TYR A 179 20.15 -6.49 2.99
CA TYR A 179 20.75 -7.17 4.13
C TYR A 179 20.68 -8.68 3.92
N HIS A 180 21.48 -9.41 4.69
CA HIS A 180 21.48 -10.86 4.64
C HIS A 180 21.44 -11.47 6.03
N ASN A 181 20.76 -12.61 6.12
CA ASN A 181 20.73 -13.48 7.28
C ASN A 181 20.40 -14.88 6.77
N SER A 182 21.06 -15.93 7.26
CA SER A 182 20.90 -17.30 6.75
C SER A 182 19.44 -17.81 6.69
N THR A 183 18.56 -17.25 7.53
CA THR A 183 17.13 -17.58 7.59
C THR A 183 16.23 -16.62 6.77
N ALA A 184 16.81 -15.53 6.27
CA ALA A 184 16.17 -14.35 5.69
C ALA A 184 15.17 -13.65 6.62
N TRP A 185 15.40 -13.68 7.94
CA TRP A 185 14.59 -12.94 8.91
C TRP A 185 15.24 -11.62 9.31
N MET A 186 14.41 -10.69 9.77
CA MET A 186 14.84 -9.53 10.54
C MET A 186 15.62 -9.98 11.79
N THR A 187 16.65 -9.23 12.14
CA THR A 187 17.42 -9.38 13.38
C THR A 187 17.61 -8.01 14.01
N THR A 188 17.86 -7.96 15.31
CA THR A 188 18.12 -6.68 16.01
C THR A 188 19.26 -5.88 15.38
N ALA A 189 20.29 -6.55 14.87
CA ALA A 189 21.40 -5.88 14.19
C ALA A 189 20.98 -5.26 12.85
N ILE A 190 20.19 -5.98 12.04
CA ILE A 190 19.65 -5.47 10.78
C ILE A 190 18.69 -4.30 11.05
N PHE A 191 17.80 -4.47 12.02
CA PHE A 191 16.83 -3.43 12.40
C PHE A 191 17.53 -2.15 12.88
N ASN A 192 18.54 -2.25 13.77
CA ASN A 192 19.31 -1.08 14.21
C ASN A 192 20.03 -0.40 13.04
N SER A 193 20.64 -1.17 12.14
CA SER A 193 21.33 -0.60 10.97
C SER A 193 20.37 0.14 10.04
N TRP A 194 19.19 -0.44 9.80
CA TRP A 194 18.14 0.20 9.03
C TRP A 194 17.56 1.44 9.74
N LEU A 195 17.38 1.38 11.06
CA LEU A 195 16.88 2.48 11.87
C LEU A 195 17.84 3.67 11.89
N ASP A 196 19.15 3.40 11.93
CA ASP A 196 20.19 4.43 11.85
C ASP A 196 20.17 5.12 10.47
N TRP A 197 19.98 4.35 9.39
CA TRP A 197 19.78 4.91 8.06
C TRP A 197 18.51 5.78 8.00
N LEU A 198 17.37 5.30 8.51
CA LEU A 198 16.13 6.07 8.53
C LEU A 198 16.31 7.37 9.31
N ASN A 199 16.97 7.31 10.48
CA ASN A 199 17.26 8.50 11.27
C ASN A 199 18.12 9.49 10.51
N ALA A 200 19.15 9.03 9.79
CA ALA A 200 19.97 9.91 8.95
C ALA A 200 19.13 10.60 7.86
N GLU A 201 18.19 9.89 7.23
CA GLU A 201 17.26 10.51 6.27
C GLU A 201 16.33 11.54 6.91
N MET A 202 15.83 11.26 8.11
CA MET A 202 14.96 12.20 8.84
C MET A 202 15.73 13.45 9.29
N VAL A 203 16.99 13.29 9.74
CA VAL A 203 17.89 14.41 10.06
C VAL A 203 18.13 15.31 8.85
N LYS A 204 18.39 14.73 7.67
CA LYS A 204 18.58 15.51 6.43
C LYS A 204 17.35 16.33 6.06
N GLN A 205 16.16 15.87 6.43
CA GLN A 205 14.90 16.53 6.16
C GLN A 205 14.47 17.51 7.27
N ASP A 206 15.26 17.64 8.35
CA ASP A 206 14.86 18.35 9.58
C ASP A 206 13.49 17.88 10.09
N ARG A 207 13.26 16.56 10.03
CA ARG A 207 11.98 15.91 10.29
C ARG A 207 12.08 15.05 11.54
N HIS A 208 11.08 15.14 12.41
CA HIS A 208 10.90 14.23 13.54
C HIS A 208 9.70 13.33 13.27
N VAL A 209 9.88 12.03 13.41
CA VAL A 209 8.84 11.04 13.12
C VAL A 209 8.63 10.09 14.30
N LEU A 210 7.39 9.63 14.44
CA LEU A 210 7.02 8.52 15.30
C LEU A 210 6.92 7.27 14.43
N LEU A 211 7.77 6.29 14.70
CA LEU A 211 7.76 5.00 14.01
C LEU A 211 7.06 3.97 14.90
N VAL A 212 5.91 3.49 14.43
CA VAL A 212 5.17 2.39 15.03
C VAL A 212 5.58 1.07 14.40
N VAL A 213 5.95 0.09 15.22
CA VAL A 213 6.38 -1.27 14.80
C VAL A 213 5.81 -2.33 15.74
N ASP A 214 5.74 -3.57 15.28
CA ASP A 214 5.30 -4.68 16.13
C ASP A 214 6.29 -4.97 17.27
N ASN A 215 5.77 -5.53 18.37
CA ASN A 215 6.57 -5.88 19.53
C ASN A 215 7.26 -7.25 19.33
N PHE A 216 8.17 -7.27 18.36
CA PHE A 216 8.99 -8.42 18.03
C PHE A 216 10.39 -8.25 18.62
N ILE A 217 11.01 -9.36 19.06
CA ILE A 217 12.34 -9.35 19.70
C ILE A 217 13.41 -8.69 18.80
N ALA A 218 13.30 -8.84 17.47
CA ALA A 218 14.24 -8.18 16.57
C ALA A 218 14.07 -6.65 16.52
N HIS A 219 12.94 -6.11 16.99
CA HIS A 219 12.67 -4.68 17.04
C HIS A 219 13.03 -4.06 18.39
N GLU A 220 13.54 -4.84 19.35
CA GLU A 220 14.08 -4.32 20.61
C GLU A 220 15.28 -3.40 20.35
N ALA A 221 14.98 -2.12 20.16
CA ALA A 221 15.93 -1.06 19.91
C ALA A 221 15.48 0.22 20.61
N SER A 222 16.42 1.14 20.79
CA SER A 222 16.14 2.46 21.36
C SER A 222 15.84 3.47 20.26
N SER A 223 14.96 4.42 20.54
CA SER A 223 14.72 5.60 19.72
C SER A 223 16.02 6.32 19.33
N ARG A 224 15.98 7.02 18.20
CA ARG A 224 17.06 7.87 17.70
C ARG A 224 16.68 9.34 17.81
N SER A 225 17.57 10.24 17.40
CA SER A 225 17.39 11.70 17.54
C SER A 225 16.12 12.22 16.86
N ASN A 226 15.80 11.67 15.69
CA ASN A 226 14.72 12.12 14.82
C ASN A 226 13.66 11.03 14.57
N VAL A 227 13.87 9.83 15.11
CA VAL A 227 12.94 8.70 15.01
C VAL A 227 12.62 8.20 16.41
N THR A 228 11.42 8.51 16.88
CA THR A 228 10.89 7.97 18.13
C THR A 228 10.24 6.61 17.84
N LEU A 229 10.67 5.56 18.52
CA LEU A 229 10.06 4.24 18.41
C LEU A 229 8.84 4.13 19.33
N HIS A 230 7.80 3.50 18.82
CA HIS A 230 6.61 3.12 19.57
C HIS A 230 6.21 1.70 19.17
N PHE A 231 5.98 0.84 20.15
CA PHE A 231 5.66 -0.56 19.89
C PHE A 231 4.17 -0.80 20.00
N PHE A 232 3.63 -1.65 19.14
CA PHE A 232 2.29 -2.20 19.34
C PHE A 232 2.22 -3.01 20.65
N PRO A 233 1.03 -3.19 21.24
CA PRO A 233 0.87 -4.06 22.40
C PRO A 233 1.32 -5.49 22.06
N PRO A 234 1.81 -6.26 23.05
CA PRO A 234 2.13 -7.67 22.86
C PRO A 234 0.91 -8.47 22.36
N ASN A 235 1.16 -9.48 21.52
CA ASN A 235 0.18 -10.51 21.18
C ASN A 235 -0.01 -11.50 22.34
#